data_AF-A0A6C2YP75-F1
#
_entry.id   AF-A0A6C2YP75-F1
#
_cell.length_a   1.000
_cell.length_b   1.000
_cell.length_c   1.000
_cell.angle_alpha   90.00
_cell.angle_beta   90.00
_cell.angle_gamma   90.00
#
_symmetry.space_group_name_H-M   'P 1'
#
loop_
_entity.id
_entity.type
_entity.pdbx_description
1 polymer ?
#
loop_
_entity_poly.entity_id
_entity_poly.type
_entity_poly.pdbx_seq_one_letter_code
_entity_poly.pdbx_strand_id
1 'polypeptide(L)'
;MQLEDGTRKPIEEIGFGERVLSRDEHSPESPASGKVVEEVFVRTAEILRLTLTGGVTIDTTGEHPFFEESLGWIEARSLPPSHRLRTFDGTSIAVESLAETGTWQPVFDLRVADWHPS
;
A
#
# COMPACT_ATOMS: atom_id res chain seq x y z
N MET A 1 9.84 4.43 3.69
CA MET A 1 9.57 4.28 5.13
C MET A 1 10.28 5.37 5.93
N GLN A 2 9.60 5.94 6.93
CA GLN A 2 10.24 6.87 7.89
C GLN A 2 10.71 6.07 9.11
N LEU A 3 11.95 6.30 9.54
CA LEU A 3 12.51 5.72 10.76
C LEU A 3 12.19 6.60 11.96
N GLU A 4 12.30 6.03 13.16
CA GLU A 4 12.06 6.76 14.41
C GLU A 4 13.01 7.94 14.64
N ASP A 5 14.24 7.86 14.10
CA ASP A 5 15.22 8.95 14.14
C ASP A 5 14.91 10.12 13.18
N GLY A 6 13.79 10.02 12.45
CA GLY A 6 13.33 11.03 11.49
C GLY A 6 13.89 10.86 10.08
N THR A 7 14.82 9.92 9.84
CA THR A 7 15.34 9.63 8.51
C THR A 7 14.33 8.85 7.66
N ARG A 8 14.56 8.80 6.33
CA ARG A 8 13.71 8.04 5.40
C ARG A 8 14.56 7.06 4.62
N LYS A 9 14.16 5.80 4.63
CA LYS A 9 14.74 4.72 3.82
C LYS A 9 13.68 4.10 2.92
N PRO A 10 14.01 3.63 1.72
CA PRO A 10 13.10 2.86 0.92
C PRO A 10 12.84 1.49 1.61
N ILE A 11 11.70 0.85 1.35
CA ILE A 11 11.26 -0.33 2.16
C ILE A 11 12.18 -1.54 1.96
N GLU A 12 12.80 -1.64 0.78
CA GLU A 12 13.79 -2.65 0.41
C GLU A 12 15.10 -2.57 1.21
N GLU A 13 15.37 -1.44 1.85
CA GLU A 13 16.55 -1.23 2.70
C GLU A 13 16.25 -1.42 4.20
N ILE A 14 14.99 -1.70 4.56
CA ILE A 14 14.58 -1.92 5.95
C ILE A 14 14.91 -3.35 6.37
N GLY A 15 15.69 -3.47 7.44
CA GLY A 15 16.09 -4.75 8.02
C GLY A 15 15.40 -5.08 9.34
N PHE A 16 15.53 -6.35 9.74
CA PHE A 16 15.19 -6.82 11.09
C PHE A 16 15.86 -5.95 12.16
N GLY A 17 15.11 -5.58 13.20
CA GLY A 17 15.60 -4.80 14.33
C GLY A 17 15.59 -3.28 14.14
N GLU A 18 15.32 -2.77 12.93
CA GLU A 18 15.17 -1.34 12.71
C GLU A 18 13.85 -0.81 13.29
N ARG A 19 13.84 0.46 13.71
CA ARG A 19 12.64 1.13 14.25
C ARG A 19 12.01 2.02 13.20
N VAL A 20 10.87 1.59 12.67
CA VAL A 20 10.07 2.34 11.69
C VAL A 20 8.92 3.05 12.39
N LEU A 21 8.57 4.25 11.94
CA LEU A 21 7.34 4.90 12.39
C LEU A 21 6.16 4.16 11.78
N SER A 22 5.33 3.57 12.64
CA SER A 22 4.06 2.93 12.27
C SER A 22 2.90 3.66 12.93
N ARG A 23 1.75 3.64 12.27
CA ARG A 23 0.49 4.17 12.80
C ARG A 23 -0.55 3.05 12.77
N ASP A 24 -1.37 3.00 13.80
CA ASP A 24 -2.52 2.10 13.87
C ASP A 24 -3.47 2.35 12.69
N GLU A 25 -3.68 1.32 11.88
CA GLU A 25 -4.57 1.34 10.71
C GLU A 25 -6.05 1.44 11.08
N HIS A 26 -6.43 1.01 12.29
CA HIS A 26 -7.78 1.13 12.84
C HIS A 26 -8.03 2.49 13.49
N SER A 27 -6.96 3.22 13.84
CA SER A 27 -7.02 4.55 14.45
C SER A 27 -6.09 5.53 13.71
N PRO A 28 -6.45 5.95 12.48
CA PRO A 28 -5.59 6.81 11.65
C PRO A 28 -5.31 8.21 12.24
N GLU A 29 -6.04 8.62 13.27
CA GLU A 29 -5.83 9.86 14.05
C GLU A 29 -4.79 9.70 15.17
N SER A 30 -4.38 8.48 15.51
CA SER A 30 -3.37 8.23 16.55
C SER A 30 -1.99 8.70 16.10
N PRO A 31 -1.16 9.24 17.01
CA PRO A 31 0.21 9.60 16.68
C PRO A 31 1.01 8.36 16.25
N ALA A 32 1.84 8.52 15.22
CA ALA A 32 2.75 7.46 14.80
C ALA A 32 3.78 7.17 15.91
N SER A 33 4.13 5.91 16.10
CA SER A 33 5.09 5.47 17.11
C SER A 33 6.18 4.59 16.49
N GLY A 34 7.38 4.61 17.09
CA GLY A 34 8.50 3.79 16.63
C GLY A 34 8.28 2.32 16.99
N LYS A 35 8.22 1.45 15.97
CA LYS A 35 8.04 0.00 16.11
C LYS A 35 9.24 -0.74 15.55
N VAL A 36 9.71 -1.74 16.29
CA VAL A 36 10.82 -2.61 15.86
C VAL A 36 10.30 -3.54 14.78
N VAL A 37 11.00 -3.64 13.66
CA VAL A 37 10.76 -4.64 12.61
C VAL A 37 11.17 -6.01 13.13
N GLU A 38 10.21 -6.91 13.30
CA GLU A 38 10.42 -8.28 13.75
C GLU A 38 10.61 -9.25 12.59
N GLU A 39 10.08 -8.93 11.42
CA GLU A 39 10.19 -9.79 10.25
C GLU A 39 10.04 -8.96 8.97
N VAL A 40 10.85 -9.29 7.97
CA VAL A 40 10.77 -8.72 6.62
C VAL A 40 10.35 -9.85 5.68
N PHE A 41 9.14 -9.76 5.16
CA PHE A 41 8.64 -10.69 4.15
C PHE A 41 8.92 -10.12 2.78
N VAL A 42 9.70 -10.86 1.98
CA VAL A 42 9.91 -10.54 0.57
C VAL A 42 9.24 -11.62 -0.25
N ARG A 43 8.30 -11.22 -1.11
CA ARG A 43 7.76 -12.10 -2.14
C ARG A 43 7.88 -11.43 -3.50
N THR A 44 7.94 -12.22 -4.56
CA THR A 44 7.81 -11.68 -5.91
C THR A 44 6.33 -11.62 -6.26
N ALA A 45 5.86 -10.47 -6.72
CA ALA A 45 4.50 -10.27 -7.19
C ALA A 45 4.50 -9.66 -8.59
N GLU A 46 3.48 -10.00 -9.36
CA GLU A 46 3.21 -9.35 -10.63
C GLU A 46 2.74 -7.90 -10.40
N ILE A 47 3.26 -7.00 -11.23
CA ILE A 47 2.87 -5.61 -11.25
C ILE A 47 1.82 -5.39 -12.33
N LEU A 48 0.67 -4.88 -11.91
CA LEU A 48 -0.38 -4.40 -12.78
C LEU A 48 -0.25 -2.88 -12.93
N ARG A 49 -0.59 -2.38 -14.11
CA ARG A 49 -0.72 -0.95 -14.39
C ARG A 49 -2.18 -0.57 -14.45
N LEU A 50 -2.62 0.17 -13.44
CA LEU A 50 -3.92 0.81 -13.38
C LEU A 50 -3.85 2.17 -14.08
N THR A 51 -4.68 2.37 -15.10
CA THR A 51 -4.84 3.65 -15.79
C THR A 51 -6.17 4.29 -15.38
N LEU A 52 -6.11 5.54 -14.96
CA LEU A 52 -7.23 6.35 -14.50
C LEU A 52 -7.49 7.49 -15.48
N THR A 53 -8.69 8.07 -15.40
CA THR A 53 -9.10 9.17 -16.29
C THR A 53 -8.11 10.33 -16.29
N GLY A 54 -7.78 10.81 -17.49
CA GLY A 54 -6.77 11.86 -17.68
C GLY A 54 -5.34 11.34 -17.78
N GLY A 55 -5.16 10.02 -17.96
CA GLY A 55 -3.85 9.41 -18.22
C GLY A 55 -3.00 9.19 -16.96
N VAL A 56 -3.59 9.29 -15.78
CA VAL A 56 -2.89 8.99 -14.52
C VAL A 56 -2.68 7.47 -14.44
N THR A 57 -1.46 7.04 -14.18
CA THR A 57 -1.12 5.61 -14.07
C THR A 57 -0.57 5.29 -12.68
N ILE A 58 -0.94 4.11 -12.17
CA ILE A 58 -0.49 3.57 -10.89
C ILE A 58 -0.02 2.15 -11.13
N ASP A 59 1.24 1.86 -10.82
CA ASP A 59 1.78 0.51 -10.83
C ASP A 59 1.58 -0.10 -9.42
N THR A 60 0.95 -1.26 -9.35
CA THR A 60 0.54 -1.88 -8.08
C THR A 60 0.47 -3.41 -8.19
N THR A 61 0.45 -4.10 -7.05
CA THR A 61 0.19 -5.54 -7.04
C THR A 61 -1.30 -5.82 -7.18
N GLY A 62 -1.65 -6.98 -7.75
CA GLY A 62 -3.06 -7.36 -7.93
C GLY A 62 -3.88 -7.43 -6.63
N GLU A 63 -3.25 -7.80 -5.51
CA GLU A 63 -3.87 -7.92 -4.20
C GLU A 63 -4.09 -6.55 -3.51
N HIS A 64 -3.48 -5.48 -4.02
CA HIS A 64 -3.47 -4.19 -3.33
C HIS A 64 -4.88 -3.60 -3.32
N PRO A 65 -5.45 -3.26 -2.15
CA PRO A 65 -6.80 -2.71 -2.08
C PRO A 65 -6.83 -1.25 -2.52
N PHE A 66 -7.91 -0.88 -3.19
CA PHE A 66 -8.30 0.50 -3.49
C PHE A 66 -9.70 0.76 -2.94
N PHE A 67 -9.97 1.99 -2.51
CA PHE A 67 -11.29 2.37 -2.03
C PHE A 67 -12.15 2.83 -3.21
N GLU A 68 -13.12 1.99 -3.59
CA GLU A 68 -14.12 2.29 -4.60
C GLU A 68 -15.35 2.94 -3.95
N GLU A 69 -15.94 3.93 -4.63
CA GLU A 69 -16.97 4.81 -4.08
C GLU A 69 -18.25 4.08 -3.63
N SER A 70 -18.63 3.00 -4.33
CA SER A 70 -19.87 2.25 -4.11
C SER A 70 -19.66 0.91 -3.39
N LEU A 71 -18.49 0.30 -3.56
CA LEU A 71 -18.17 -1.05 -3.10
C LEU A 71 -17.25 -1.05 -1.87
N GLY A 72 -16.61 0.08 -1.55
CA GLY A 72 -15.61 0.15 -0.50
C GLY A 72 -14.27 -0.44 -0.94
N TRP A 73 -13.56 -1.11 -0.03
CA TRP A 73 -12.26 -1.70 -0.33
C TRP A 73 -12.38 -2.89 -1.29
N ILE A 74 -11.68 -2.79 -2.43
CA ILE A 74 -11.62 -3.84 -3.46
C ILE A 74 -10.18 -4.00 -3.96
N GLU A 75 -9.76 -5.23 -4.22
CA GLU A 75 -8.43 -5.54 -4.76
C GLU A 75 -8.23 -4.95 -6.16
N ALA A 76 -7.00 -4.54 -6.47
CA ALA A 76 -6.63 -3.97 -7.76
C ALA A 76 -7.03 -4.87 -8.94
N ARG A 77 -6.78 -6.19 -8.85
CA ARG A 77 -7.12 -7.16 -9.90
C ARG A 77 -8.63 -7.29 -10.15
N SER A 78 -9.43 -6.90 -9.18
CA SER A 78 -10.88 -7.01 -9.20
C SER A 78 -11.55 -5.69 -9.58
N LEU A 79 -10.77 -4.63 -9.82
CA LEU A 79 -11.28 -3.32 -10.21
C LEU A 79 -11.91 -3.36 -11.61
N PRO A 80 -13.23 -3.14 -11.73
CA PRO A 80 -13.86 -3.10 -13.03
C PRO A 80 -13.58 -1.76 -13.71
N PRO A 81 -13.40 -1.72 -15.04
CA PRO A 81 -13.35 -0.46 -15.79
C PRO A 81 -14.60 0.40 -15.53
N SER A 82 -14.45 1.72 -15.58
CA SER A 82 -15.48 2.75 -15.30
C SER A 82 -15.90 2.92 -13.83
N HIS A 83 -15.39 2.11 -12.91
CA HIS A 83 -15.58 2.32 -11.47
C HIS A 83 -14.77 3.51 -10.96
N ARG A 84 -15.16 4.10 -9.83
CA ARG A 84 -14.57 5.34 -9.33
C ARG A 84 -13.83 5.10 -8.03
N LEU A 85 -12.53 5.40 -8.04
CA LEU A 85 -11.68 5.34 -6.86
C LEU A 85 -11.72 6.65 -6.12
N ARG A 86 -11.86 6.58 -4.80
CA ARG A 86 -11.79 7.76 -3.94
C ARG A 86 -10.35 8.16 -3.70
N THR A 87 -10.06 9.42 -3.92
CA THR A 87 -8.76 10.03 -3.66
C THR A 87 -8.73 10.67 -2.27
N PHE A 88 -7.54 10.94 -1.76
CA PHE A 88 -7.35 11.50 -0.42
C PHE A 88 -7.97 12.90 -0.24
N ASP A 89 -8.06 13.68 -1.33
CA ASP A 89 -8.72 14.99 -1.33
C ASP A 89 -10.27 14.90 -1.31
N GLY A 90 -10.82 13.69 -1.21
CA GLY A 90 -12.25 13.43 -1.15
C GLY A 90 -12.93 13.44 -2.51
N THR A 91 -12.19 13.62 -3.61
CA THR A 91 -12.74 13.48 -4.96
C THR A 91 -12.76 12.02 -5.41
N SER A 92 -13.29 11.75 -6.60
CA SER A 92 -13.27 10.41 -7.19
C SER A 92 -12.82 10.45 -8.65
N ILE A 93 -12.00 9.47 -9.03
CA ILE A 93 -11.41 9.35 -10.37
C ILE A 93 -11.79 7.99 -10.96
N ALA A 94 -12.20 7.98 -12.23
CA ALA A 94 -12.65 6.75 -12.87
C ALA A 94 -11.48 5.90 -13.37
N VAL A 95 -11.63 4.58 -13.24
CA VAL A 95 -10.74 3.58 -13.80
C VAL A 95 -10.98 3.48 -15.31
N GLU A 96 -9.95 3.67 -16.11
CA GLU A 96 -10.02 3.46 -17.56
C GLU A 96 -9.65 2.03 -17.93
N SER A 97 -8.54 1.52 -17.39
CA SER A 97 -8.08 0.17 -17.68
C SER A 97 -7.14 -0.37 -16.60
N LEU A 98 -7.02 -1.68 -16.57
CA LEU A 98 -6.02 -2.41 -15.81
C LEU A 98 -5.29 -3.34 -16.77
N ALA A 99 -3.97 -3.32 -16.75
CA ALA A 99 -3.15 -4.15 -17.63
C ALA A 99 -2.03 -4.85 -16.85
N GLU A 100 -1.78 -6.12 -17.17
CA GLU A 100 -0.57 -6.81 -16.75
C GLU A 100 0.64 -6.16 -17.43
N THR A 101 1.67 -5.83 -16.66
CA THR A 101 2.90 -5.26 -17.23
C THR A 101 3.88 -6.34 -17.70
N GLY A 102 3.63 -7.61 -17.33
CA GLY A 102 4.60 -8.71 -17.44
C GLY A 102 5.82 -8.55 -16.52
N THR A 103 5.85 -7.50 -15.69
CA THR A 103 6.94 -7.22 -14.77
C THR A 103 6.64 -7.87 -13.42
N TRP A 104 7.61 -8.60 -12.91
CA TRP A 104 7.59 -9.19 -11.58
C TRP A 104 8.62 -8.47 -10.71
N GLN A 105 8.19 -7.95 -9.56
CA GLN A 105 9.06 -7.21 -8.65
C GLN A 105 9.01 -7.80 -7.24
N PRO A 106 10.09 -7.72 -6.46
CA PRO A 106 10.03 -8.00 -5.04
C PRO A 106 9.15 -6.95 -4.36
N VAL A 107 8.17 -7.42 -3.61
CA VAL A 107 7.34 -6.61 -2.73
C VAL A 107 7.62 -6.98 -1.29
N PHE A 108 7.65 -5.95 -0.45
CA PHE A 108 8.14 -6.03 0.93
C PHE A 108 6.98 -5.77 1.88
N ASP A 109 6.69 -6.74 2.73
CA ASP A 109 5.80 -6.55 3.89
C ASP A 109 6.64 -6.63 5.16
N LEU A 110 6.33 -5.76 6.12
CA LEU A 110 7.03 -5.72 7.40
C LEU A 110 6.08 -6.17 8.50
N ARG A 111 6.49 -7.16 9.30
CA ARG A 111 5.91 -7.33 10.62
C ARG A 111 6.68 -6.46 11.58
N VAL A 112 6.00 -5.47 12.13
CA VAL A 112 6.52 -4.66 13.21
C VAL A 112 5.91 -5.13 14.52
N ALA A 113 6.64 -4.98 15.62
CA ALA A 113 6.15 -5.35 16.94
C ALA A 113 4.86 -4.56 17.24
N ASP A 114 3.71 -5.23 17.22
CA ASP A 114 2.45 -4.66 17.68
C ASP A 114 1.89 -5.38 18.89
N TRP A 115 1.21 -4.57 19.71
CA TRP A 115 0.65 -4.99 20.98
C TRP A 115 -0.27 -6.19 20.76
N HIS A 116 0.13 -7.37 21.24
CA HIS A 116 -0.82 -8.44 21.46
C HIS A 116 -1.84 -7.94 22.51
N PRO A 117 -3.14 -7.79 22.20
CA PRO A 117 -4.13 -7.80 23.26
C PRO A 117 -3.99 -9.17 23.94
N SER A 118 -3.68 -9.13 25.23
CA SER A 118 -3.77 -10.30 26.11
C SER A 118 -5.21 -10.79 26.20
#